data_AF-A0A4Q4NH12-F1
#
_entry.id   AF-A0A4Q4NH12-F1
#
_cell.length_a   1.000
_cell.length_b   1.000
_cell.length_c   1.000
_cell.angle_alpha   90.00
_cell.angle_beta   90.00
_cell.angle_gamma   90.00
#
_symmetry.space_group_name_H-M   'P 1'
#
loop_
_entity.id
_entity.type
_entity.pdbx_description
1 polymer ?
#
loop_
_entity_poly.entity_id
_entity_poly.type
_entity_poly.pdbx_seq_one_letter_code
_entity_poly.pdbx_strand_id
1 'polypeptide(L)'
;MANTTTTTIEPFSLSAPPGTDIWRKPPTHNAFNASTYPAQLPTYDLKTFQRAKLAFELPPADQLRQYDQAGLLLHVTKPGVPDNETKWIKTGIEFYYGKPYVATVGCDAWADWSLVPMPEFKNSSRPGATIEARRERDDLGKSLWIYWIVKDETGEEVERRPLREVTWVFAEEEGWSVGVAGYVCRPTKDGGEELLEAEFKEGVEIEIIN
;
A
#
# COMPACT_ATOMS: atom_id res chain seq x y z
N MET A 1 19.47 -10.79 -15.47
CA MET A 1 18.66 -9.88 -14.65
C MET A 1 18.91 -8.47 -15.17
N ALA A 2 17.88 -7.64 -15.30
CA ALA A 2 18.09 -6.24 -15.64
C ALA A 2 18.89 -5.57 -14.51
N ASN A 3 19.75 -4.61 -14.86
CA ASN A 3 20.47 -3.87 -13.84
C ASN A 3 19.47 -2.93 -13.14
N THR A 4 19.43 -2.94 -11.81
CA THR A 4 18.49 -2.13 -11.03
C THR A 4 19.22 -1.20 -10.06
N THR A 5 18.55 -0.11 -9.69
CA THR A 5 18.98 0.81 -8.64
C THR A 5 17.93 0.83 -7.54
N THR A 6 18.36 0.64 -6.30
CA THR A 6 17.49 0.71 -5.11
C THR A 6 17.73 2.02 -4.37
N THR A 7 16.66 2.72 -4.04
CA THR A 7 16.65 3.88 -3.14
C THR A 7 15.79 3.56 -1.93
N THR A 8 16.20 4.00 -0.75
CA THR A 8 15.44 3.81 0.48
C THR A 8 14.98 5.17 1.02
N ILE A 9 13.69 5.32 1.25
CA ILE A 9 13.15 6.38 2.11
C ILE A 9 13.44 5.96 3.55
N GLU A 10 14.08 6.83 4.32
CA GLU A 10 14.46 6.58 5.71
C GLU A 10 13.25 6.23 6.60
N PRO A 11 13.46 5.50 7.72
CA PRO A 11 12.39 5.15 8.65
C PRO A 11 11.58 6.35 9.16
N PHE A 12 10.28 6.16 9.36
CA PHE A 12 9.37 7.21 9.79
C PHE A 12 8.19 6.67 10.61
N SER A 13 7.55 7.58 11.35
CA SER A 13 6.22 7.38 11.90
C SER A 13 5.26 8.31 11.19
N LEU A 14 4.04 7.84 10.93
CA LEU A 14 3.02 8.60 10.22
C LEU A 14 1.71 8.52 10.98
N SER A 15 1.01 9.64 11.07
CA SER A 15 -0.29 9.71 11.72
C SER A 15 -1.37 10.23 10.78
N ALA A 16 -2.60 9.77 10.97
CA ALA A 16 -3.76 10.19 10.19
C ALA A 16 -4.93 10.62 11.10
N PRO A 17 -5.55 11.77 10.84
CA PRO A 17 -6.77 12.16 11.53
C PRO A 17 -7.99 11.37 11.00
N PRO A 18 -9.09 11.35 11.78
CA PRO A 18 -10.36 10.80 11.32
C PRO A 18 -10.92 11.45 10.05
N GLY A 19 -11.60 10.65 9.23
CA GLY A 19 -12.14 11.07 7.93
C GLY A 19 -11.14 11.04 6.76
N THR A 20 -10.01 10.37 6.92
CA THR A 20 -9.02 10.15 5.84
C THR A 20 -9.20 8.78 5.19
N ASP A 21 -9.14 8.72 3.86
CA ASP A 21 -9.29 7.48 3.09
C ASP A 21 -8.66 7.59 1.69
N ILE A 22 -8.47 6.43 1.06
CA ILE A 22 -8.13 6.27 -0.36
C ILE A 22 -9.15 5.27 -0.92
N TRP A 23 -10.21 5.80 -1.54
CA TRP A 23 -11.32 4.97 -2.01
C TRP A 23 -12.09 5.65 -3.12
N ARG A 24 -12.46 4.90 -4.14
CA ARG A 24 -13.30 5.40 -5.24
C ARG A 24 -14.44 4.43 -5.50
N LYS A 25 -15.67 4.89 -5.27
CA LYS A 25 -16.88 4.08 -5.42
C LYS A 25 -17.96 4.84 -6.21
N PRO A 26 -18.55 4.20 -7.23
CA PRO A 26 -19.57 4.84 -8.03
C PRO A 26 -20.85 5.07 -7.23
N PRO A 27 -21.68 6.06 -7.60
CA PRO A 27 -21.47 6.98 -8.73
C PRO A 27 -20.64 8.22 -8.38
N THR A 28 -20.47 8.58 -7.10
CA THR A 28 -20.01 9.93 -6.71
C THR A 28 -18.91 9.96 -5.67
N HIS A 29 -18.55 8.83 -5.06
CA HIS A 29 -17.59 8.82 -3.96
C HIS A 29 -16.16 8.69 -4.48
N ASN A 30 -15.31 9.67 -4.14
CA ASN A 30 -13.89 9.66 -4.45
C ASN A 30 -13.13 10.36 -3.31
N ALA A 31 -12.40 9.59 -2.52
CA ALA A 31 -11.52 10.04 -1.46
C ALA A 31 -10.08 9.68 -1.81
N PHE A 32 -9.19 10.66 -1.70
CA PHE A 32 -7.75 10.50 -1.88
C PHE A 32 -7.03 11.50 -0.96
N ASN A 33 -7.26 11.36 0.34
CA ASN A 33 -6.82 12.34 1.36
C ASN A 33 -6.10 11.67 2.55
N ALA A 34 -5.49 10.51 2.34
CA ALA A 34 -4.65 9.86 3.34
C ALA A 34 -3.47 10.75 3.75
N SER A 35 -2.98 10.52 4.97
CA SER A 35 -1.62 10.92 5.32
C SER A 35 -0.65 10.02 4.55
N THR A 36 0.33 10.63 3.87
CA THR A 36 1.39 9.90 3.16
C THR A 36 2.77 10.38 3.59
N TYR A 37 3.74 9.48 3.56
CA TYR A 37 5.14 9.84 3.69
C TYR A 37 5.99 9.13 2.63
N PRO A 38 6.82 9.89 1.88
CA PRO A 38 6.92 11.35 1.88
C PRO A 38 5.59 12.02 1.45
N ALA A 39 5.33 13.23 1.96
CA ALA A 39 4.10 13.96 1.64
C ALA A 39 4.03 14.31 0.14
N GLN A 40 5.16 14.70 -0.44
CA GLN A 40 5.35 14.76 -1.89
C GLN A 40 5.95 13.44 -2.36
N LEU A 41 5.15 12.61 -3.04
CA LEU A 41 5.57 11.28 -3.45
C LEU A 41 6.76 11.37 -4.42
N PRO A 42 7.90 10.69 -4.14
CA PRO A 42 8.91 10.49 -5.16
C PRO A 42 8.27 9.74 -6.33
N THR A 43 8.47 10.27 -7.53
CA THR A 43 7.78 9.82 -8.74
C THR A 43 8.80 9.28 -9.73
N TYR A 44 8.50 8.13 -10.32
CA TYR A 44 9.35 7.41 -11.26
C TYR A 44 8.59 7.12 -12.55
N ASP A 45 9.29 6.97 -13.67
CA ASP A 45 8.67 6.46 -14.90
C ASP A 45 8.11 5.05 -14.63
N LEU A 46 6.83 4.84 -14.96
CA LEU A 46 6.18 3.56 -14.72
C LEU A 46 6.90 2.41 -15.43
N LYS A 47 7.53 2.67 -16.59
CA LYS A 47 8.31 1.70 -17.37
C LYS A 47 9.55 1.20 -16.65
N THR A 48 10.13 1.98 -15.75
CA THR A 48 11.34 1.60 -15.01
C THR A 48 11.03 1.04 -13.65
N PHE A 49 9.83 1.25 -13.10
CA PHE A 49 9.46 0.71 -11.79
C PHE A 49 9.58 -0.82 -11.71
N GLN A 50 10.43 -1.32 -10.81
CA GLN A 50 10.63 -2.75 -10.57
C GLN A 50 9.94 -3.22 -9.28
N ARG A 51 10.07 -2.46 -8.19
CA ARG A 51 9.61 -2.92 -6.87
C ARG A 51 9.41 -1.76 -5.91
N ALA A 52 8.45 -1.91 -5.00
CA ALA A 52 8.41 -1.16 -3.75
C ALA A 52 8.14 -2.12 -2.59
N LYS A 53 8.84 -1.95 -1.46
CA LYS A 53 8.70 -2.79 -0.26
C LYS A 53 8.76 -1.93 0.99
N LEU A 54 7.92 -2.23 1.97
CA LEU A 54 8.00 -1.64 3.30
C LEU A 54 7.53 -2.63 4.36
N ALA A 55 7.95 -2.38 5.60
CA ALA A 55 7.44 -3.05 6.80
C ALA A 55 6.84 -2.00 7.74
N PHE A 56 5.72 -2.34 8.35
CA PHE A 56 5.02 -1.41 9.25
C PHE A 56 4.28 -2.14 10.37
N GLU A 57 4.00 -1.39 11.43
CA GLU A 57 3.16 -1.81 12.56
C GLU A 57 2.14 -0.73 12.91
N LEU A 58 0.89 -1.16 13.11
CA LEU A 58 -0.18 -0.36 13.68
C LEU A 58 -0.12 -0.39 15.23
N PRO A 59 -0.92 0.42 15.94
CA PRO A 59 -1.08 0.32 17.40
C PRO A 59 -1.71 -1.01 17.80
N PRO A 60 -1.72 -1.36 19.10
CA PRO A 60 -2.43 -2.53 19.60
C PRO A 60 -3.88 -2.59 19.11
N ALA A 61 -4.37 -3.78 18.74
CA ALA A 61 -5.68 -3.91 18.10
C ALA A 61 -6.87 -3.44 18.94
N ASP A 62 -6.74 -3.36 20.26
CA ASP A 62 -7.76 -2.80 21.15
C ASP A 62 -7.85 -1.26 21.10
N GLN A 63 -6.90 -0.60 20.44
CA GLN A 63 -6.90 0.84 20.14
C GLN A 63 -7.35 1.13 18.70
N LEU A 64 -7.48 0.10 17.86
CA LEU A 64 -7.88 0.24 16.48
C LEU A 64 -9.38 0.37 16.32
N ARG A 65 -9.78 1.12 15.30
CA ARG A 65 -11.17 1.35 14.93
C ARG A 65 -11.47 0.71 13.59
N GLN A 66 -12.76 0.50 13.33
CA GLN A 66 -13.22 0.00 12.05
C GLN A 66 -12.66 0.87 10.91
N TYR A 67 -12.01 0.21 9.95
CA TYR A 67 -11.33 0.76 8.78
C TYR A 67 -10.01 1.48 9.05
N ASP A 68 -9.39 1.40 10.23
CA ASP A 68 -8.02 1.90 10.41
C ASP A 68 -7.06 1.17 9.47
N GLN A 69 -6.21 1.93 8.76
CA GLN A 69 -5.35 1.40 7.69
C GLN A 69 -3.93 1.94 7.78
N ALA A 70 -2.96 1.11 7.42
CA ALA A 70 -1.61 1.53 7.09
C ALA A 70 -1.01 0.60 6.04
N GLY A 71 -0.10 1.12 5.20
CA GLY A 71 0.59 0.29 4.21
C GLY A 71 1.34 1.06 3.14
N LEU A 72 1.46 0.45 1.96
CA LEU A 72 2.10 0.96 0.76
C LEU A 72 1.06 1.54 -0.21
N LEU A 73 1.35 2.72 -0.75
CA LEU A 73 0.61 3.37 -1.81
C LEU A 73 1.48 3.47 -3.07
N LEU A 74 0.91 3.03 -4.19
CA LEU A 74 1.39 3.31 -5.55
C LEU A 74 0.37 4.22 -6.23
N HIS A 75 0.71 5.49 -6.45
CA HIS A 75 -0.13 6.45 -7.15
C HIS A 75 0.32 6.59 -8.59
N VAL A 76 -0.51 6.18 -9.54
CA VAL A 76 -0.17 6.11 -10.95
C VAL A 76 -0.83 7.27 -11.70
N THR A 77 0.01 8.15 -12.23
CA THR A 77 -0.39 9.46 -12.78
C THR A 77 0.17 9.68 -14.17
N LYS A 78 -0.46 10.57 -14.94
CA LYS A 78 -0.02 10.95 -16.28
C LYS A 78 -0.41 12.40 -16.55
N PRO A 79 0.46 13.23 -17.18
CA PRO A 79 0.11 14.59 -17.54
C PRO A 79 -1.20 14.67 -18.33
N GLY A 80 -2.09 15.57 -17.93
CA GLY A 80 -3.40 15.76 -18.56
C GLY A 80 -4.52 14.85 -18.03
N VAL A 81 -4.22 13.85 -17.19
CA VAL A 81 -5.24 13.06 -16.48
C VAL A 81 -5.66 13.79 -15.20
N PRO A 82 -6.95 14.09 -14.99
CA PRO A 82 -7.44 14.70 -13.76
C PRO A 82 -7.18 13.85 -12.51
N ASP A 83 -6.98 14.46 -11.34
CA ASP A 83 -6.71 13.75 -10.08
C ASP A 83 -7.78 12.69 -9.74
N ASN A 84 -9.05 12.99 -10.00
CA ASN A 84 -10.18 12.09 -9.79
C ASN A 84 -10.27 10.93 -10.81
N GLU A 85 -9.39 10.91 -11.81
CA GLU A 85 -9.26 9.87 -12.83
C GLU A 85 -7.89 9.18 -12.79
N THR A 86 -6.97 9.63 -11.94
CA THR A 86 -5.69 8.94 -11.69
C THR A 86 -5.92 7.53 -11.16
N LYS A 87 -4.94 6.65 -11.37
CA LYS A 87 -5.00 5.24 -10.96
C LYS A 87 -4.20 5.06 -9.69
N TRP A 88 -4.52 4.05 -8.89
CA TRP A 88 -3.73 3.76 -7.70
C TRP A 88 -3.88 2.32 -7.23
N ILE A 89 -2.89 1.87 -6.47
CA ILE A 89 -2.94 0.64 -5.69
C ILE A 89 -2.57 1.00 -4.26
N LYS A 90 -3.39 0.61 -3.29
CA LYS A 90 -3.00 0.62 -1.87
C LYS A 90 -2.99 -0.80 -1.35
N THR A 91 -1.99 -1.14 -0.55
CA THR A 91 -1.88 -2.48 0.03
C THR A 91 -1.23 -2.42 1.40
N GLY A 92 -1.78 -3.14 2.36
CA GLY A 92 -1.41 -2.98 3.76
C GLY A 92 -2.33 -3.74 4.69
N ILE A 93 -2.47 -3.26 5.92
CA ILE A 93 -3.43 -3.78 6.89
C ILE A 93 -4.63 -2.86 6.94
N GLU A 94 -5.81 -3.44 7.00
CA GLU A 94 -7.08 -2.78 7.29
C GLU A 94 -7.77 -3.48 8.46
N PHE A 95 -8.15 -2.73 9.49
CA PHE A 95 -8.86 -3.26 10.63
C PHE A 95 -10.35 -3.35 10.32
N TYR A 96 -10.87 -4.56 10.18
CA TYR A 96 -12.22 -4.80 9.68
C TYR A 96 -12.91 -5.88 10.50
N TYR A 97 -14.12 -5.59 10.99
CA TYR A 97 -14.89 -6.50 11.86
C TYR A 97 -14.09 -6.98 13.07
N GLY A 98 -13.42 -6.05 13.74
CA GLY A 98 -12.72 -6.30 15.01
C GLY A 98 -11.41 -7.06 14.90
N LYS A 99 -10.84 -7.22 13.70
CA LYS A 99 -9.57 -7.91 13.46
C LYS A 99 -8.81 -7.31 12.29
N PRO A 100 -7.47 -7.45 12.25
CA PRO A 100 -6.68 -7.00 11.13
C PRO A 100 -6.80 -7.97 9.94
N TYR A 101 -6.87 -7.39 8.74
CA TYR A 101 -6.78 -8.08 7.47
C TYR A 101 -5.65 -7.49 6.66
N VAL A 102 -4.91 -8.31 5.92
CA VAL A 102 -4.08 -7.79 4.83
C VAL A 102 -5.01 -7.47 3.66
N ALA A 103 -5.05 -6.21 3.28
CA ALA A 103 -5.94 -5.68 2.26
C ALA A 103 -5.14 -5.20 1.05
N THR A 104 -5.67 -5.43 -0.13
CA THR A 104 -5.18 -4.81 -1.37
C THR A 104 -6.36 -4.23 -2.11
N VAL A 105 -6.24 -2.97 -2.52
CA VAL A 105 -7.21 -2.29 -3.38
C VAL A 105 -6.49 -1.80 -4.62
N GLY A 106 -6.93 -2.27 -5.79
CA GLY A 106 -6.55 -1.71 -7.08
C GLY A 106 -7.65 -0.80 -7.60
N CYS A 107 -7.29 0.38 -8.11
CA CYS A 107 -8.22 1.32 -8.70
C CYS A 107 -7.71 1.80 -10.06
N ASP A 108 -8.18 1.16 -11.13
CA ASP A 108 -8.07 1.70 -12.49
C ASP A 108 -9.13 2.79 -12.69
N ALA A 109 -10.39 2.39 -12.87
CA ALA A 109 -11.53 3.30 -12.89
C ALA A 109 -12.22 3.42 -11.51
N TRP A 110 -12.37 2.31 -10.80
CA TRP A 110 -13.05 2.19 -9.52
C TRP A 110 -12.31 1.22 -8.61
N ALA A 111 -12.49 1.34 -7.29
CA ALA A 111 -11.83 0.51 -6.32
C ALA A 111 -12.34 -0.95 -6.37
N ASP A 112 -11.41 -1.89 -6.54
CA ASP A 112 -11.60 -3.33 -6.39
C ASP A 112 -10.77 -3.80 -5.18
N TRP A 113 -11.45 -4.34 -4.16
CA TRP A 113 -10.90 -4.60 -2.83
C TRP A 113 -10.90 -6.08 -2.49
N SER A 114 -9.77 -6.53 -1.97
CA SER A 114 -9.58 -7.89 -1.46
C SER A 114 -9.08 -7.85 -0.01
N LEU A 115 -9.49 -8.86 0.76
CA LEU A 115 -9.16 -9.03 2.18
C LEU A 115 -8.65 -10.44 2.44
N VAL A 116 -7.48 -10.55 3.05
CA VAL A 116 -6.89 -11.81 3.50
C VAL A 116 -6.77 -11.78 5.02
N PRO A 117 -7.40 -12.72 5.74
CA PRO A 117 -7.32 -12.75 7.19
C PRO A 117 -5.89 -13.02 7.68
N MET A 118 -5.54 -12.48 8.85
CA MET A 118 -4.27 -12.74 9.54
C MET A 118 -4.49 -13.76 10.67
N PRO A 119 -4.50 -15.08 10.38
CA PRO A 119 -4.91 -16.10 11.37
C PRO A 119 -3.99 -16.21 12.59
N GLU A 120 -2.73 -15.82 12.45
CA GLU A 120 -1.72 -15.87 13.53
C GLU A 120 -1.81 -14.67 14.48
N PHE A 121 -2.66 -13.68 14.15
CA PHE A 121 -2.83 -12.49 14.97
C PHE A 121 -3.48 -12.83 16.33
N LYS A 122 -2.86 -12.37 17.42
CA LYS A 122 -3.39 -12.54 18.78
C LYS A 122 -4.01 -11.23 19.24
N ASN A 123 -5.19 -11.32 19.84
CA ASN A 123 -5.86 -10.13 20.40
C ASN A 123 -4.91 -9.40 21.37
N SER A 124 -4.90 -8.06 21.28
CA SER A 124 -4.01 -7.13 22.01
C SER A 124 -2.54 -7.05 21.54
N SER A 125 -2.12 -7.76 20.48
CA SER A 125 -0.83 -7.46 19.84
C SER A 125 -0.93 -6.29 18.85
N ARG A 126 0.21 -5.73 18.46
CA ARG A 126 0.31 -4.76 17.36
C ARG A 126 0.24 -5.53 16.03
N PRO A 127 -0.69 -5.23 15.13
CA PRO A 127 -0.70 -5.86 13.82
C PRO A 127 0.35 -5.20 12.94
N GLY A 128 1.20 -6.01 12.33
CA GLY A 128 2.25 -5.57 11.42
C GLY A 128 2.40 -6.50 10.22
N ALA A 129 2.92 -5.96 9.12
CA ALA A 129 3.17 -6.70 7.90
C ALA A 129 4.35 -6.11 7.13
N THR A 130 5.02 -6.97 6.35
CA THR A 130 5.93 -6.55 5.29
C THR A 130 5.25 -6.81 3.95
N ILE A 131 5.10 -5.76 3.15
CA ILE A 131 4.40 -5.82 1.87
C ILE A 131 5.36 -5.46 0.75
N GLU A 132 5.33 -6.23 -0.34
CA GLU A 132 6.10 -5.98 -1.55
C GLU A 132 5.17 -5.91 -2.75
N ALA A 133 5.29 -4.84 -3.54
CA ALA A 133 4.71 -4.73 -4.86
C ALA A 133 5.84 -4.86 -5.89
N ARG A 134 5.80 -5.90 -6.74
CA ARG A 134 6.89 -6.26 -7.64
C ARG A 134 6.39 -6.45 -9.06
N ARG A 135 7.07 -5.81 -10.01
CA ARG A 135 6.92 -6.08 -11.44
C ARG A 135 7.44 -7.47 -11.75
N GLU A 136 6.60 -8.30 -12.36
CA GLU A 136 7.00 -9.60 -12.89
C GLU A 136 6.61 -9.74 -14.36
N ARG A 137 7.15 -10.80 -14.99
CA ARG A 137 6.90 -11.13 -16.38
C ARG A 137 6.86 -12.64 -16.55
N ASP A 138 5.84 -13.11 -17.24
CA ASP A 138 5.71 -14.49 -17.71
C ASP A 138 5.53 -14.52 -19.24
N ASP A 139 5.06 -15.65 -19.77
CA ASP A 139 4.81 -15.81 -21.21
C ASP A 139 3.59 -15.00 -21.71
N LEU A 140 2.69 -14.59 -20.82
CA LEU A 140 1.47 -13.83 -21.14
C LEU A 140 1.69 -12.32 -21.10
N GLY A 141 2.65 -11.83 -20.32
CA GLY A 141 2.97 -10.42 -20.29
C GLY A 141 3.58 -9.96 -18.98
N LYS A 142 3.34 -8.71 -18.63
CA LYS A 142 3.81 -8.07 -17.40
C LYS A 142 2.64 -7.87 -16.45
N SER A 143 2.88 -8.10 -15.16
CA SER A 143 1.92 -7.82 -14.11
C SER A 143 2.65 -7.29 -12.88
N LEU A 144 1.91 -6.56 -12.03
CA LEU A 144 2.38 -6.19 -10.71
C LEU A 144 1.84 -7.18 -9.70
N TRP A 145 2.73 -7.97 -9.13
CA TRP A 145 2.39 -8.86 -8.03
C TRP A 145 2.50 -8.14 -6.70
N ILE A 146 1.50 -8.36 -5.85
CA ILE A 146 1.48 -7.91 -4.47
C ILE A 146 1.70 -9.14 -3.59
N TYR A 147 2.73 -9.08 -2.75
CA TYR A 147 3.11 -10.13 -1.84
C TYR A 147 3.09 -9.66 -0.39
N TRP A 148 2.64 -10.55 0.49
CA TRP A 148 2.92 -10.48 1.92
C TRP A 148 4.18 -11.30 2.21
N ILE A 149 5.23 -10.61 2.65
CA ILE A 149 6.49 -11.24 3.03
C ILE A 149 6.37 -11.71 4.49
N VAL A 150 6.41 -13.02 4.68
CA VAL A 150 6.41 -13.65 6.01
C VAL A 150 7.85 -13.85 6.42
N LYS A 151 8.19 -13.30 7.59
CA LYS A 151 9.51 -13.44 8.22
C LYS A 151 9.40 -14.36 9.43
N ASP A 152 10.44 -15.12 9.73
CA ASP A 152 10.54 -15.85 10.99
C ASP A 152 10.96 -14.96 12.17
N GLU A 153 11.16 -15.55 13.35
CA GLU A 153 11.58 -14.84 14.57
C GLU A 153 12.97 -14.20 14.45
N THR A 154 13.81 -14.65 13.51
CA THR A 154 15.14 -14.08 13.25
C THR A 154 15.10 -12.92 12.24
N GLY A 155 13.96 -12.72 11.59
CA GLY A 155 13.76 -11.71 10.55
C GLY A 155 14.04 -12.20 9.14
N GLU A 156 14.32 -13.50 8.94
CA GLU A 156 14.56 -14.09 7.62
C GLU A 156 13.24 -14.33 6.87
N GLU A 157 13.21 -14.02 5.58
CA GLU A 157 12.05 -14.29 4.70
C GLU A 157 11.87 -15.81 4.52
N VAL A 158 10.76 -16.35 5.05
CA VAL A 158 10.44 -17.79 4.97
C VAL A 158 9.32 -18.09 3.97
N GLU A 159 8.47 -17.11 3.66
CA GLU A 159 7.42 -17.27 2.67
C GLU A 159 7.15 -15.93 1.97
N ARG A 160 7.03 -15.97 0.65
CA ARG A 160 6.48 -14.88 -0.16
C ARG A 160 5.06 -15.23 -0.55
N ARG A 161 4.09 -14.78 0.24
CA ARG A 161 2.68 -15.17 0.07
C ARG A 161 2.01 -14.27 -0.99
N PRO A 162 1.51 -14.82 -2.11
CA PRO A 162 0.84 -14.03 -3.15
C PRO A 162 -0.52 -13.53 -2.65
N LEU A 163 -0.78 -12.24 -2.82
CA LEU A 163 -2.05 -11.60 -2.45
C LEU A 163 -2.86 -11.21 -3.69
N ARG A 164 -2.21 -10.59 -4.67
CA ARG A 164 -2.87 -10.08 -5.87
C ARG A 164 -1.92 -10.03 -7.05
N GLU A 165 -2.43 -10.42 -8.21
CA GLU A 165 -1.82 -10.09 -9.50
C GLU A 165 -2.62 -8.94 -10.13
N VAL A 166 -1.95 -7.84 -10.42
CA VAL A 166 -2.55 -6.63 -11.00
C VAL A 166 -2.02 -6.45 -12.42
N THR A 167 -2.81 -6.85 -13.41
CA THR A 167 -2.39 -6.88 -14.82
C THR A 167 -2.59 -5.55 -15.53
N TRP A 168 -3.58 -4.76 -15.13
CA TRP A 168 -3.93 -3.50 -15.81
C TRP A 168 -2.87 -2.40 -15.64
N VAL A 169 -2.05 -2.45 -14.59
CA VAL A 169 -1.13 -1.36 -14.26
C VAL A 169 -0.04 -1.16 -15.31
N PHE A 170 0.37 -2.22 -16.02
CA PHE A 170 1.37 -2.15 -17.08
C PHE A 170 0.79 -2.27 -18.50
N ALA A 171 -0.53 -2.16 -18.66
CA ALA A 171 -1.17 -2.24 -19.98
C ALA A 171 -0.79 -1.06 -20.88
N GLU A 172 -0.60 0.13 -20.30
CA GLU A 172 -0.21 1.37 -21.00
C GLU A 172 0.82 2.12 -20.17
N GLU A 173 2.11 1.83 -20.30
CA GLU A 173 3.13 2.50 -19.47
C GLU A 173 3.61 3.84 -20.05
N GLU A 174 3.40 4.09 -21.35
CA GLU A 174 3.93 5.27 -22.03
C GLU A 174 3.39 6.58 -21.43
N GLY A 175 4.32 7.41 -20.94
CA GLY A 175 4.05 8.70 -20.32
C GLY A 175 3.35 8.61 -18.95
N TRP A 176 3.23 7.41 -18.37
CA TRP A 176 2.73 7.23 -17.01
C TRP A 176 3.89 7.21 -16.03
N SER A 177 3.62 7.72 -14.83
CA SER A 177 4.54 7.70 -13.71
C SER A 177 3.90 7.01 -12.51
N VAL A 178 4.73 6.52 -11.59
CA VAL A 178 4.31 5.98 -10.30
C VAL A 178 4.96 6.75 -9.16
N GLY A 179 4.13 7.34 -8.31
CA GLY A 179 4.49 7.85 -7.01
C GLY A 179 4.43 6.73 -5.97
N VAL A 180 5.41 6.68 -5.07
CA VAL A 180 5.49 5.65 -4.02
C VAL A 180 5.54 6.29 -2.64
N ALA A 181 4.71 5.83 -1.70
CA ALA A 181 4.73 6.29 -0.31
C ALA A 181 4.21 5.22 0.66
N GLY A 182 4.57 5.35 1.93
CA GLY A 182 3.77 4.78 3.01
C GLY A 182 2.51 5.63 3.23
N TYR A 183 1.40 5.00 3.60
CA TYR A 183 0.14 5.70 3.89
C TYR A 183 -0.46 5.26 5.21
N VAL A 184 -1.26 6.15 5.82
CA VAL A 184 -2.12 5.87 6.97
C VAL A 184 -3.49 6.51 6.73
N CYS A 185 -4.56 5.78 7.05
CA CYS A 185 -5.94 6.26 6.96
C CYS A 185 -6.71 5.91 8.23
N ARG A 186 -7.56 6.83 8.69
CA ARG A 186 -8.63 6.58 9.66
C ARG A 186 -9.94 7.07 9.05
N PRO A 187 -10.67 6.24 8.28
CA PRO A 187 -11.89 6.68 7.61
C PRO A 187 -13.04 6.99 8.57
N THR A 188 -13.19 6.20 9.63
CA THR A 188 -14.26 6.41 10.61
C THR A 188 -13.98 7.63 11.48
N LYS A 189 -15.04 8.41 11.75
CA LYS A 189 -15.03 9.47 12.77
C LYS A 189 -15.56 8.99 14.12
N ASP A 190 -16.09 7.77 14.17
CA ASP A 190 -16.52 7.17 15.41
C ASP A 190 -15.30 6.97 16.32
N GLY A 191 -15.49 7.19 17.63
CA GLY A 191 -14.41 7.17 18.62
C GLY A 191 -13.68 8.49 18.82
N GLY A 192 -14.05 9.57 18.12
CA GLY A 192 -13.52 10.93 18.35
C GLY A 192 -12.27 11.27 17.52
N GLU A 193 -11.60 12.36 17.88
CA GLU A 193 -10.58 13.05 17.05
C GLU A 193 -9.15 12.50 17.18
N GLU A 194 -8.94 11.40 17.91
CA GLU A 194 -7.61 10.82 18.09
C GLU A 194 -7.01 10.38 16.74
N LEU A 195 -5.71 10.56 16.59
CA LEU A 195 -4.97 10.16 15.40
C LEU A 195 -4.71 8.65 15.39
N LEU A 196 -4.69 8.04 14.21
CA LEU A 196 -4.10 6.71 14.02
C LEU A 196 -2.61 6.91 13.79
N GLU A 197 -1.73 6.20 14.51
CA GLU A 197 -0.28 6.25 14.30
C GLU A 197 0.23 4.90 13.79
N ALA A 198 1.09 4.91 12.78
CA ALA A 198 1.79 3.71 12.31
C ALA A 198 3.31 3.95 12.25
N GLU A 199 4.06 2.90 12.53
CA GLU A 199 5.53 2.91 12.52
C GLU A 199 6.05 2.17 11.29
N PHE A 200 6.91 2.80 10.49
CA PHE A 200 7.55 2.24 9.29
C PHE A 200 9.07 2.15 9.54
N LYS A 201 9.48 1.21 10.40
CA LYS A 201 10.84 1.11 10.95
C LYS A 201 11.92 0.77 9.92
N GLU A 202 11.55 0.12 8.83
CA GLU A 202 12.46 -0.23 7.72
C GLU A 202 12.41 0.82 6.58
N GLY A 203 11.56 1.85 6.71
CA GLY A 203 11.35 2.83 5.65
C GLY A 203 10.62 2.26 4.43
N VAL A 204 10.88 2.82 3.25
CA VAL A 204 10.35 2.29 1.97
C VAL A 204 11.50 2.06 1.00
N GLU A 205 11.70 0.82 0.59
CA GLU A 205 12.61 0.46 -0.48
C GLU A 205 11.92 0.61 -1.83
N ILE A 206 12.57 1.25 -2.78
CA ILE A 206 12.09 1.44 -4.14
C ILE A 206 13.18 1.01 -5.10
N GLU A 207 12.85 0.10 -6.01
CA GLU A 207 13.76 -0.43 -7.01
C GLU A 207 13.28 -0.02 -8.40
N ILE A 208 14.19 0.53 -9.21
CA ILE A 208 13.97 0.88 -10.61
C ILE A 208 14.97 0.16 -11.52
N ILE A 209 14.53 -0.16 -12.73
CA ILE A 209 15.33 -0.68 -13.83
C ILE A 209 16.13 0.47 -14.45
N ASN A 210 17.42 0.26 -14.65
CA ASN A 210 18.35 1.20 -15.28
C ASN A 210 18.24 1.22 -16.80
#